data_AF-A0A3M8EIH0-F1
#
_entry.id   AF-A0A3M8EIH0-F1
#
_cell.length_a   1.000
_cell.length_b   1.000
_cell.length_c   1.000
_cell.angle_alpha   90.00
_cell.angle_beta   90.00
_cell.angle_gamma   90.00
#
_symmetry.space_group_name_H-M   'P 1'
#
loop_
_entity.id
_entity.type
_entity.pdbx_description
1 polymer ?
#
loop_
_entity_poly.entity_id
_entity_poly.type
_entity_poly.pdbx_seq_one_letter_code
_entity_poly.pdbx_strand_id
1 'polypeptide(L)'
;DCPKNRITALLSNKELRNLFCYGNKITGENATALMNSLPDRKEASFAGTLAFIDTTVPDEQNKATKADVNIAVSKNWGVFDYKGSNSNKVPYEGE
;
A
#
# COMPACT_ATOMS: atom_id res chain seq x y z
N ASP A 1 15.34 -2.25 -2.70
CA ASP A 1 15.03 -3.57 -2.12
C ASP A 1 14.58 -3.50 -0.68
N CYS A 2 13.29 -3.74 -0.45
CA CYS A 2 12.78 -4.03 0.90
C CYS A 2 12.64 -5.55 1.01
N PRO A 3 13.60 -6.27 1.64
CA PRO A 3 13.59 -7.72 1.65
C PRO A 3 12.47 -8.24 2.56
N LYS A 4 11.42 -8.77 1.94
CA LYS A 4 10.45 -9.83 2.31
C LYS A 4 10.05 -10.16 3.77
N ASN A 5 10.52 -9.48 4.82
CA ASN A 5 10.19 -9.84 6.22
C ASN A 5 10.12 -8.65 7.20
N ARG A 6 10.16 -7.39 6.72
CA ARG A 6 10.07 -6.19 7.59
C ARG A 6 8.70 -5.52 7.64
N ILE A 7 7.73 -5.99 6.84
CA ILE A 7 6.41 -5.34 6.74
C ILE A 7 5.59 -5.55 8.03
N THR A 8 5.59 -6.74 8.62
CA THR A 8 4.85 -7.02 9.87
C THR A 8 5.31 -6.17 11.05
N ALA A 9 6.61 -5.87 11.14
CA ALA A 9 7.16 -5.04 12.21
C ALA A 9 6.88 -3.53 12.02
N LEU A 10 6.82 -3.02 10.77
CA LEU A 10 6.51 -1.61 10.51
C LEU A 10 5.03 -1.26 10.77
N LEU A 11 4.14 -2.24 10.63
CA LEU A 11 2.69 -2.05 10.73
C LEU A 11 2.16 -1.99 12.17
N SER A 12 2.98 -2.37 13.15
CA SER A 12 2.65 -2.16 14.57
C SER A 12 2.87 -0.71 15.05
N ASN A 13 3.37 0.17 14.18
CA ASN A 13 3.56 1.58 14.49
C ASN A 13 2.29 2.38 14.12
N LYS A 14 1.54 2.82 15.14
CA LYS A 14 0.33 3.65 14.97
C LYS A 14 0.60 4.98 14.27
N GLU A 15 1.85 5.44 14.25
CA GLU A 15 2.27 6.67 13.56
C GLU A 15 2.67 6.45 12.09
N LEU A 16 2.55 5.23 11.55
CA LEU A 16 2.90 5.00 10.15
C LEU A 16 1.98 5.79 9.22
N ARG A 17 2.58 6.69 8.45
CA ARG A 17 1.88 7.60 7.52
C ARG A 17 2.16 7.30 6.06
N ASN A 18 3.34 6.74 5.76
CA ASN A 18 3.76 6.45 4.40
C ASN A 18 4.30 5.04 4.33
N LEU A 19 3.79 4.25 3.38
CA LEU A 19 4.29 2.92 3.07
C LEU A 19 4.51 2.81 1.56
N PHE A 20 5.73 2.44 1.18
CA PHE A 20 6.11 2.23 -0.22
C PHE A 20 6.51 0.77 -0.36
N CYS A 21 5.72 0.00 -1.11
CA CYS A 21 5.95 -1.43 -1.29
C CYS A 21 5.87 -1.91 -2.74
N TYR A 22 5.84 -0.99 -3.71
CA TYR A 22 5.96 -1.27 -5.14
C TYR A 22 7.25 -2.04 -5.50
N GLY A 23 7.26 -2.68 -6.67
CA GLY A 23 8.36 -3.52 -7.16
C GLY A 23 8.49 -4.84 -6.42
N ASN A 24 7.41 -5.34 -5.83
CA ASN A 24 7.38 -6.63 -5.13
C ASN A 24 6.42 -7.61 -5.85
N LYS A 25 6.15 -8.75 -5.22
CA LYS A 25 5.19 -9.78 -5.68
C LYS A 25 4.13 -10.05 -4.62
N ILE A 26 3.52 -8.99 -4.11
CA ILE A 26 2.46 -9.03 -3.10
C ILE A 26 1.13 -9.18 -3.83
N THR A 27 0.60 -10.41 -3.85
CA THR A 27 -0.63 -10.76 -4.56
C THR A 27 -1.53 -11.65 -3.70
N GLY A 28 -2.81 -11.73 -4.07
CA GLY A 28 -3.79 -12.61 -3.42
C GLY A 28 -3.88 -12.38 -1.91
N GLU A 29 -3.82 -13.45 -1.13
CA GLU A 29 -3.91 -13.39 0.34
C GLU A 29 -2.85 -12.49 0.98
N ASN A 30 -1.67 -12.36 0.37
CA ASN A 30 -0.63 -11.47 0.90
C ASN A 30 -0.99 -9.98 0.72
N ALA A 31 -1.68 -9.64 -0.37
CA ALA A 31 -2.20 -8.29 -0.57
C ALA A 31 -3.31 -8.00 0.45
N THR A 32 -4.24 -8.94 0.62
CA THR A 32 -5.29 -8.83 1.65
C THR A 32 -4.70 -8.70 3.06
N ALA A 33 -3.68 -9.49 3.41
CA ALA A 33 -3.00 -9.42 4.69
C ALA A 33 -2.30 -8.07 4.90
N LEU A 34 -1.66 -7.52 3.87
CA LEU A 34 -1.06 -6.18 3.92
C LEU A 34 -2.11 -5.11 4.24
N MET A 35 -3.22 -5.07 3.49
CA MET A 35 -4.25 -4.06 3.70
C MET A 35 -4.91 -4.20 5.09
N ASN A 36 -5.08 -5.44 5.57
CA ASN A 36 -5.57 -5.72 6.91
C ASN A 36 -4.58 -5.37 8.03
N SER A 37 -3.29 -5.33 7.75
CA SER A 37 -2.28 -4.97 8.75
C SER A 37 -1.99 -3.47 8.80
N LEU A 38 -2.46 -2.67 7.83
CA LEU A 38 -2.40 -1.21 7.93
C LEU A 38 -3.04 -0.70 9.24
N PRO A 39 -2.38 0.25 9.94
CA PRO A 39 -2.96 0.92 11.10
C PRO A 39 -4.31 1.57 10.77
N ASP A 40 -5.26 1.50 11.71
CA ASP A 40 -6.50 2.28 11.60
C ASP A 40 -6.19 3.76 11.86
N ARG A 41 -6.47 4.61 10.86
CA ARG A 41 -6.22 6.05 10.88
C ARG A 41 -7.52 6.87 10.78
N LYS A 42 -8.69 6.29 11.07
CA LYS A 42 -9.98 7.00 11.00
C LYS A 42 -10.01 8.28 11.83
N GLU A 43 -9.40 8.26 13.01
CA GLU A 43 -9.33 9.42 13.92
C GLU A 43 -8.13 10.34 13.64
N ALA A 44 -7.28 10.03 12.66
CA ALA A 44 -6.11 10.84 12.34
C ALA A 44 -6.47 12.00 11.40
N SER A 45 -5.89 13.18 11.64
CA SER A 45 -6.11 14.37 10.80
C SER A 45 -5.63 14.24 9.35
N PHE A 46 -4.77 13.25 9.07
CA PHE A 46 -4.21 13.01 7.75
C PHE A 46 -4.29 11.53 7.38
N ALA A 47 -4.79 11.28 6.17
CA ALA A 47 -4.81 9.95 5.56
C ALA A 47 -3.38 9.39 5.42
N GLY A 48 -3.25 8.08 5.57
CA GLY A 48 -2.03 7.38 5.22
C GLY A 48 -1.83 7.33 3.70
N THR A 49 -0.58 7.23 3.24
CA THR A 49 -0.23 7.03 1.84
C THR A 49 0.40 5.66 1.67
N LEU A 50 -0.21 4.82 0.85
CA LEU A 50 0.31 3.54 0.41
C LEU A 50 0.63 3.60 -1.09
N ALA A 51 1.92 3.62 -1.45
CA ALA A 51 2.34 3.38 -2.83
C ALA A 51 2.49 1.87 -3.03
N PHE A 52 1.43 1.24 -3.53
CA PHE A 52 1.32 -0.21 -3.62
C PHE A 52 1.97 -0.76 -4.88
N ILE A 53 1.80 -0.08 -6.01
CA ILE A 53 2.44 -0.45 -7.27
C ILE A 53 3.25 0.72 -7.84
N ASP A 54 4.13 0.43 -8.78
CA ASP A 54 4.72 1.40 -9.69
C ASP A 54 4.76 0.82 -11.09
N THR A 55 3.84 1.25 -11.95
CA THR A 55 3.74 0.73 -13.33
C THR A 55 4.91 1.17 -14.23
N THR A 56 5.81 2.02 -13.74
CA THR A 56 7.07 2.34 -14.44
C THR A 56 8.17 1.32 -14.15
N VAL A 57 8.00 0.46 -13.13
CA VAL A 57 8.93 -0.62 -12.81
C VAL A 57 8.64 -1.83 -13.71
N PRO A 58 9.62 -2.30 -14.51
CA PRO A 58 9.41 -3.39 -15.47
C PRO A 58 8.91 -4.71 -14.87
N ASP A 59 9.31 -5.03 -13.64
CA ASP A 59 8.99 -6.28 -12.95
C ASP A 59 7.94 -6.11 -11.84
N GLU A 60 7.10 -5.06 -11.91
CA GLU A 60 6.01 -4.86 -10.96
C GLU A 60 5.00 -6.02 -11.03
N GLN A 61 4.84 -6.71 -9.91
CA GLN A 61 3.99 -7.89 -9.77
C GLN A 61 3.07 -7.79 -8.56
N ASN A 62 3.05 -6.66 -7.85
CA ASN A 62 2.06 -6.40 -6.85
C ASN A 62 0.69 -6.27 -7.50
N LYS A 63 -0.30 -6.94 -6.91
CA LYS A 63 -1.68 -6.92 -7.40
C LYS A 63 -2.61 -7.03 -6.21
N ALA A 64 -3.49 -6.04 -6.09
CA ALA A 64 -4.55 -6.02 -5.11
C ALA A 64 -5.88 -5.89 -5.83
N THR A 65 -6.90 -6.55 -5.30
CA THR A 65 -8.26 -6.43 -5.81
C THR A 65 -8.89 -5.11 -5.34
N LYS A 66 -10.00 -4.71 -5.96
CA LYS A 66 -10.81 -3.60 -5.44
C LYS A 66 -11.23 -3.78 -3.99
N ALA A 67 -11.50 -5.03 -3.58
CA ALA A 67 -11.83 -5.34 -2.19
C ALA A 67 -10.66 -5.07 -1.25
N ASP A 68 -9.44 -5.44 -1.64
CA ASP A 68 -8.23 -5.16 -0.87
C ASP A 68 -8.00 -3.65 -0.71
N VAL A 69 -8.13 -2.88 -1.80
CA VAL A 69 -8.00 -1.42 -1.76
C VAL A 69 -9.06 -0.80 -0.83
N ASN A 70 -10.30 -1.28 -0.87
CA ASN A 70 -11.36 -0.82 0.02
C ASN A 70 -11.04 -1.07 1.50
N ILE A 71 -10.32 -2.15 1.85
CA ILE A 71 -9.87 -2.38 3.23
C ILE A 71 -8.95 -1.23 3.68
N ALA A 72 -7.98 -0.84 2.85
CA ALA A 72 -7.07 0.26 3.14
C ALA A 72 -7.82 1.61 3.23
N VAL A 73 -8.70 1.89 2.27
CA VAL A 73 -9.52 3.12 2.26
C VAL A 73 -10.40 3.23 3.50
N SER A 74 -11.00 2.13 3.94
CA SER A 74 -11.83 2.09 5.16
C SER A 74 -11.06 2.49 6.42
N LYS A 75 -9.72 2.35 6.41
CA LYS A 75 -8.79 2.72 7.48
C LYS A 75 -8.16 4.09 7.29
N ASN A 76 -8.70 4.92 6.38
CA ASN A 76 -8.19 6.23 6.01
C ASN A 76 -6.79 6.18 5.37
N TRP A 77 -6.57 5.25 4.44
CA TRP A 77 -5.39 5.18 3.59
C TRP A 77 -5.73 5.45 2.12
N GLY A 78 -4.94 6.28 1.46
CA GLY A 78 -4.92 6.40 0.00
C GLY A 78 -3.95 5.37 -0.59
N VAL A 79 -4.41 4.60 -1.59
CA VAL A 79 -3.59 3.63 -2.32
C VAL A 79 -3.23 4.19 -3.69
N PHE A 80 -1.96 4.10 -4.07
CA PHE A 80 -1.41 4.78 -5.24
C PHE A 80 -0.51 3.86 -6.08
N ASP A 81 -0.52 4.14 -7.38
CA ASP A 81 0.56 3.81 -8.33
C ASP A 81 1.58 4.94 -8.29
N TYR A 82 2.83 4.63 -7.93
CA TYR A 82 3.88 5.62 -7.67
C TYR A 82 4.35 6.36 -8.93
N LYS A 83 4.21 5.75 -10.13
CA LYS A 83 4.62 6.34 -11.41
C LYS A 83 6.03 6.97 -11.37
N GLY A 84 6.98 6.34 -10.69
CA GLY A 84 8.36 6.79 -10.53
C GLY A 84 8.58 8.04 -9.65
N SER A 85 7.55 8.80 -9.26
CA SER A 85 7.72 9.95 -8.36
C SER A 85 6.44 10.38 -7.64
N ASN A 86 6.59 11.00 -6.46
CA ASN A 86 5.48 11.54 -5.67
C ASN A 86 4.61 12.57 -6.43
N SER A 87 5.15 13.27 -7.43
CA SER A 87 4.41 14.26 -8.22
C SER A 87 3.57 13.62 -9.33
N ASN A 88 3.92 12.40 -9.75
CA ASN A 88 3.27 11.68 -10.84
C ASN A 88 2.32 10.60 -10.35
N LYS A 89 2.30 10.32 -9.04
CA LYS A 89 1.50 9.24 -8.48
C LYS A 89 0.02 9.42 -8.77
N VAL A 90 -0.66 8.32 -9.09
CA VAL A 90 -2.09 8.28 -9.38
C VAL A 90 -2.80 7.31 -8.44
N PRO A 91 -4.09 7.50 -8.15
CA PRO A 91 -4.86 6.54 -7.36
C PRO A 91 -4.80 5.14 -7.99
N TYR A 92 -4.63 4.13 -7.15
CA TYR A 92 -4.73 2.73 -7.55
C TYR A 92 -5.99 2.14 -6.91
N GLU A 93 -6.98 1.83 -7.75
CA GLU A 93 -8.30 1.34 -7.30
C GLU A 93 -8.35 -0.18 -7.10
N GLY A 94 -7.29 -0.89 -7.48
CA GLY A 94 -7.27 -2.34 -7.55
C GLY A 94 -7.78 -2.87 -8.88
N GLU A 95 -7.38 -4.09 -9.21
CA GLU A 95 -7.85 -4.83 -10.39
C GLU A 95 -9.21 -5.51 -10.15
#